data_AF-A0A956EEG5-F1
#
_entry.id   AF-A0A956EEG5-F1
#
_cell.length_a   1.000
_cell.length_b   1.000
_cell.length_c   1.000
_cell.angle_alpha   90.00
_cell.angle_beta   90.00
_cell.angle_gamma   90.00
#
_symmetry.space_group_name_H-M   'P 1'
#
loop_
_entity.id
_entity.type
_entity.pdbx_description
1 polymer ?
#
loop_
_entity_poly.entity_id
_entity_poly.type
_entity_poly.pdbx_seq_one_letter_code
_entity_poly.pdbx_strand_id
1 'polypeptide(L)'
;MSERHMSAPVATSRKDHNQFGNLPEWDLSDLYPGRESPELKRDLEWARSEAKAFEGDYKGKLDSLTREGRLIDAIKRVEKLNDTTGRLGSFAYLHYAQNTSDGARAKFLGDLSQALTDLSTGLIFFELELNRIDDDALEAAFAADQALARYRPWFVELRKSKPYQLEDRVEELFHEKSVTGAQAWNRLFDETMAGLRFPYEGRELSSQEIFDLLSNHDRE
;
A
#
# COMPACT_ATOMS: atom_id res chain seq x y z
N MET A 1 35.08 -22.07 -7.97
CA MET A 1 33.81 -21.88 -8.69
C MET A 1 32.86 -22.96 -8.20
N SER A 2 31.92 -22.60 -7.33
CA SER A 2 30.96 -23.53 -6.74
C SER A 2 29.57 -23.05 -7.16
N GLU A 3 29.01 -23.67 -8.19
CA GLU A 3 27.64 -23.41 -8.65
C GLU A 3 26.68 -23.95 -7.59
N ARG A 4 25.92 -23.05 -6.95
CA ARG A 4 24.76 -23.42 -6.14
C ARG A 4 23.57 -23.62 -7.08
N HIS A 5 23.22 -24.88 -7.34
CA HIS A 5 21.89 -25.21 -7.88
C HIS A 5 20.85 -25.03 -6.76
N MET A 6 19.94 -24.08 -6.96
CA MET A 6 18.75 -23.86 -6.12
C MET A 6 17.58 -24.59 -6.77
N SER A 7 17.07 -25.65 -6.13
CA SER A 7 15.85 -26.37 -6.57
C SER A 7 14.59 -25.62 -6.15
N ALA A 8 13.70 -25.33 -7.11
CA ALA A 8 12.37 -24.79 -6.86
C ALA A 8 11.42 -25.85 -6.26
N PRO A 9 10.47 -25.47 -5.38
CA PRO A 9 9.46 -26.38 -4.86
C PRO A 9 8.40 -26.72 -5.92
N VAL A 10 8.01 -27.99 -5.98
CA VAL A 10 7.08 -28.54 -6.99
C VAL A 10 5.64 -28.53 -6.48
N ALA A 11 4.72 -27.96 -7.24
CA ALA A 11 3.28 -28.05 -6.96
C ALA A 11 2.71 -29.42 -7.40
N THR A 12 1.89 -30.05 -6.56
CA THR A 12 1.22 -31.34 -6.86
C THR A 12 -0.01 -31.14 -7.75
N SER A 13 -0.09 -31.88 -8.86
CA SER A 13 -1.09 -31.69 -9.92
C SER A 13 -2.45 -32.39 -9.65
N ARG A 14 -3.53 -31.79 -10.17
CA ARG A 14 -4.85 -32.44 -10.32
C ARG A 14 -4.82 -33.43 -11.49
N LYS A 15 -5.26 -34.67 -11.23
CA LYS A 15 -5.34 -35.74 -12.22
C LYS A 15 -6.40 -35.42 -13.28
N ASP A 16 -5.97 -34.95 -14.46
CA ASP A 16 -6.46 -35.48 -15.76
C ASP A 16 -5.87 -34.85 -17.04
N HIS A 17 -4.92 -33.89 -16.98
CA HIS A 17 -4.39 -33.25 -18.21
C HIS A 17 -2.85 -33.19 -18.28
N ASN A 18 -2.16 -34.25 -17.85
CA ASN A 18 -0.70 -34.24 -17.68
C ASN A 18 0.09 -34.75 -18.92
N GLN A 19 -0.15 -34.19 -20.11
CA GLN A 19 0.68 -34.50 -21.29
C GLN A 19 2.03 -33.75 -21.32
N PHE A 20 2.24 -32.75 -20.45
CA PHE A 20 3.42 -31.87 -20.49
C PHE A 20 4.28 -31.86 -19.20
N GLY A 21 3.99 -32.70 -18.20
CA GLY A 21 4.74 -32.71 -16.94
C GLY A 21 4.51 -31.45 -16.07
N ASN A 22 5.47 -31.10 -15.22
CA ASN A 22 5.40 -29.85 -14.45
C ASN A 22 5.63 -28.66 -15.38
N LEU A 23 4.65 -27.77 -15.47
CA LEU A 23 4.77 -26.53 -16.21
C LEU A 23 5.76 -25.59 -15.51
N PRO A 24 6.52 -24.77 -16.27
CA PRO A 24 7.41 -23.79 -15.69
C PRO A 24 6.61 -22.73 -14.92
N GLU A 25 7.07 -22.40 -13.72
CA GLU A 25 6.54 -21.30 -12.92
C GLU A 25 7.53 -20.12 -12.95
N TRP A 26 7.04 -18.90 -12.75
CA TRP A 26 7.90 -17.74 -12.57
C TRP A 26 8.71 -17.89 -11.28
N ASP A 27 10.03 -17.70 -11.38
CA ASP A 27 10.89 -17.60 -10.20
C ASP A 27 10.71 -16.21 -9.56
N LEU A 28 10.21 -16.19 -8.33
CA LEU A 28 9.99 -14.97 -7.56
C LEU A 28 11.10 -14.74 -6.52
N SER A 29 12.14 -15.58 -6.47
CA SER A 29 13.20 -15.50 -5.47
C SER A 29 14.05 -14.24 -5.59
N ASP A 30 14.12 -13.64 -6.79
CA ASP A 30 14.71 -12.31 -7.02
C ASP A 30 13.98 -11.21 -6.22
N LEU A 31 12.66 -11.38 -5.99
CA LEU A 31 11.88 -10.50 -5.14
C LEU A 31 11.95 -10.96 -3.68
N TYR A 32 11.46 -12.16 -3.36
CA TYR A 32 11.61 -12.73 -2.02
C TYR A 32 11.71 -14.25 -2.12
N PRO A 33 12.51 -14.91 -1.26
CA PRO A 33 12.64 -16.38 -1.26
C PRO A 33 11.31 -17.12 -1.06
N GLY A 34 10.32 -16.46 -0.45
CA GLY A 34 8.98 -17.01 -0.25
C GLY A 34 8.11 -16.13 0.65
N ARG A 35 6.83 -16.45 0.73
CA ARG A 35 5.83 -15.71 1.53
C ARG A 35 6.14 -15.65 3.03
N GLU A 36 6.84 -16.67 3.55
CA GLU A 36 7.25 -16.75 4.96
C GLU A 36 8.70 -16.30 5.21
N SER A 37 9.36 -15.78 4.18
CA SER A 37 10.78 -15.44 4.25
C SER A 37 11.06 -14.35 5.31
N PRO A 38 12.17 -14.46 6.05
CA PRO A 38 12.55 -13.45 7.04
C PRO A 38 12.80 -12.08 6.39
N GLU A 39 13.25 -12.04 5.14
CA GLU A 39 13.46 -10.83 4.36
C GLU A 39 12.13 -10.09 4.13
N LEU A 40 11.08 -10.79 3.72
CA LEU A 40 9.76 -10.18 3.51
C LEU A 40 9.20 -9.62 4.81
N LYS A 41 9.29 -10.38 5.91
CA LYS A 41 8.82 -9.94 7.23
C LYS A 41 9.59 -8.71 7.72
N ARG A 42 10.91 -8.69 7.54
CA ARG A 42 11.77 -7.55 7.88
C ARG A 42 11.41 -6.32 7.07
N ASP A 43 11.26 -6.46 5.75
CA ASP A 43 11.00 -5.34 4.86
C ASP A 43 9.59 -4.75 5.11
N LEU A 44 8.60 -5.60 5.43
CA LEU A 44 7.26 -5.17 5.86
C LEU A 44 7.29 -4.42 7.20
N GLU A 45 7.99 -4.94 8.21
CA GLU A 45 8.10 -4.29 9.52
C GLU A 45 8.85 -2.96 9.43
N TRP A 46 9.93 -2.94 8.64
CA TRP A 46 10.66 -1.71 8.33
C TRP A 46 9.75 -0.69 7.65
N ALA A 47 8.98 -1.08 6.63
CA ALA A 47 8.08 -0.16 5.92
C ALA A 47 7.00 0.43 6.85
N ARG A 48 6.44 -0.37 7.77
CA ARG A 48 5.49 0.10 8.79
C ARG A 48 6.13 1.14 9.72
N SER A 49 7.31 0.84 10.23
CA SER A 49 8.05 1.74 11.13
C SER A 49 8.48 3.02 10.42
N GLU A 50 8.98 2.90 9.18
CA GLU A 50 9.45 4.01 8.37
C GLU A 50 8.31 4.94 7.98
N ALA A 51 7.14 4.44 7.58
CA ALA A 51 5.99 5.28 7.27
C ALA A 51 5.57 6.15 8.47
N LYS A 52 5.54 5.58 9.67
CA LYS A 52 5.23 6.31 10.90
C LYS A 52 6.31 7.33 11.26
N ALA A 53 7.58 6.96 11.13
CA ALA A 53 8.70 7.87 11.37
C ALA A 53 8.69 9.02 10.36
N PHE A 54 8.45 8.72 9.08
CA PHE A 54 8.37 9.69 8.00
C PHE A 54 7.28 10.73 8.28
N GLU A 55 6.09 10.30 8.69
CA GLU A 55 5.03 11.22 9.09
C GLU A 55 5.47 12.14 10.25
N GLY A 56 6.02 11.58 11.33
CA GLY A 56 6.47 12.37 12.49
C GLY A 56 7.63 13.33 12.17
N ASP A 57 8.52 12.93 11.28
CA ASP A 57 9.71 13.69 10.91
C ASP A 57 9.36 14.85 9.98
N TYR A 58 8.45 14.67 9.02
CA TYR A 58 8.27 15.61 7.90
C TYR A 58 6.93 16.36 7.86
N LYS A 59 5.86 15.84 8.48
CA LYS A 59 4.54 16.47 8.44
C LYS A 59 4.56 17.86 9.07
N GLY A 60 4.04 18.84 8.34
CA GLY A 60 4.01 20.25 8.68
C GLY A 60 5.35 20.96 8.56
N LYS A 61 6.38 20.33 7.99
CA LYS A 61 7.76 20.84 7.99
C LYS A 61 8.40 20.95 6.61
N LEU A 62 7.75 20.45 5.55
CA LEU A 62 8.35 20.41 4.21
C LEU A 62 8.71 21.80 3.66
N ASP A 63 7.91 22.81 3.97
CA ASP A 63 8.15 24.20 3.57
C ASP A 63 9.44 24.77 4.21
N SER A 64 9.66 24.52 5.51
CA SER A 64 10.91 24.89 6.20
C SER A 64 12.11 24.13 5.64
N LEU A 65 11.97 22.81 5.49
CA LEU A 65 13.01 21.94 4.96
C LEU A 65 13.41 22.29 3.53
N THR A 66 12.48 22.85 2.74
CA THR A 66 12.79 23.37 1.40
C THR A 66 13.73 24.55 1.48
N ARG A 67 13.44 25.54 2.33
CA ARG A 67 14.29 26.73 2.52
C ARG A 67 15.63 26.40 3.16
N GLU A 68 15.69 25.35 3.97
CA GLU A 68 16.92 24.84 4.59
C GLU A 68 17.77 23.96 3.66
N GLY A 69 17.30 23.64 2.45
CA GLY A 69 18.02 22.76 1.51
C GLY A 69 18.01 21.28 1.93
N ARG A 70 17.03 20.86 2.73
CA ARG A 70 16.91 19.49 3.28
C ARG A 70 15.76 18.68 2.69
N LEU A 71 15.00 19.26 1.75
CA LEU A 71 13.86 18.59 1.11
C LEU A 71 14.28 17.26 0.42
N ILE A 72 15.49 17.20 -0.12
CA ILE A 72 16.02 16.01 -0.79
C ILE A 72 16.10 14.79 0.13
N ASP A 73 16.29 14.98 1.43
CA ASP A 73 16.32 13.88 2.41
C ASP A 73 14.95 13.22 2.52
N ALA A 74 13.88 14.02 2.53
CA ALA A 74 12.50 13.54 2.56
C ALA A 74 12.18 12.74 1.28
N ILE A 75 12.55 13.29 0.12
CA ILE A 75 12.31 12.62 -1.18
C ILE A 75 13.02 11.26 -1.23
N LYS A 76 14.29 11.18 -0.83
CA LYS A 76 15.03 9.90 -0.84
C LYS A 76 14.45 8.87 0.12
N ARG A 77 13.94 9.31 1.28
CA ARG A 77 13.30 8.40 2.25
C ARG A 77 11.98 7.85 1.71
N VAL A 78 11.13 8.70 1.13
CA VAL A 78 9.86 8.22 0.54
C VAL A 78 10.11 7.36 -0.69
N GLU A 79 11.13 7.65 -1.50
CA GLU A 79 11.53 6.83 -2.64
C GLU A 79 11.92 5.42 -2.20
N LYS A 80 12.78 5.30 -1.18
CA LYS A 80 13.16 4.01 -0.60
C LYS A 80 11.96 3.24 -0.02
N LEU A 81 11.04 3.97 0.63
CA LEU A 81 9.81 3.37 1.16
C LEU A 81 8.94 2.84 0.01
N ASN A 82 8.73 3.63 -1.04
CA ASN A 82 7.96 3.26 -2.23
C ASN A 82 8.57 2.08 -2.99
N ASP A 83 9.90 2.03 -3.14
CA ASP A 83 10.59 0.90 -3.76
C ASP A 83 10.34 -0.40 -2.97
N THR A 84 10.42 -0.32 -1.65
CA THR A 84 10.24 -1.49 -0.78
C THR A 84 8.79 -1.96 -0.77
N THR A 85 7.83 -1.05 -0.66
CA THR A 85 6.39 -1.37 -0.71
C THR A 85 5.96 -1.85 -2.09
N GLY A 86 6.54 -1.28 -3.16
CA GLY A 86 6.36 -1.75 -4.53
C GLY A 86 6.88 -3.17 -4.73
N ARG A 87 8.06 -3.51 -4.18
CA ARG A 87 8.61 -4.87 -4.20
C ARG A 87 7.71 -5.85 -3.43
N LEU A 88 7.24 -5.47 -2.25
CA LEU A 88 6.29 -6.25 -1.43
C LEU A 88 4.99 -6.54 -2.20
N GLY A 89 4.35 -5.49 -2.73
CA GLY A 89 3.10 -5.61 -3.48
C GLY A 89 3.27 -6.43 -4.76
N SER A 90 4.36 -6.22 -5.49
CA SER A 90 4.68 -6.99 -6.69
C SER A 90 4.84 -8.48 -6.39
N PHE A 91 5.57 -8.83 -5.33
CA PHE A 91 5.73 -10.23 -4.92
C PHE A 91 4.39 -10.87 -4.57
N ALA A 92 3.54 -10.21 -3.78
CA ALA A 92 2.25 -10.77 -3.40
C ALA A 92 1.31 -10.95 -4.60
N TYR A 93 1.26 -9.97 -5.51
CA TYR A 93 0.46 -10.06 -6.71
C TYR A 93 0.93 -11.18 -7.63
N LEU A 94 2.23 -11.25 -7.92
CA LEU A 94 2.80 -12.29 -8.78
C LEU A 94 2.65 -13.69 -8.16
N HIS A 95 2.84 -13.80 -6.85
CA HIS A 95 2.60 -15.05 -6.12
C HIS A 95 1.13 -15.47 -6.19
N TYR A 96 0.18 -14.55 -6.10
CA TYR A 96 -1.23 -14.85 -6.34
C TYR A 96 -1.51 -15.27 -7.79
N ALA A 97 -0.93 -14.57 -8.77
CA ALA A 97 -1.13 -14.83 -10.19
C ALA A 97 -0.66 -16.22 -10.65
N GLN A 98 0.30 -16.84 -9.95
CA GLN A 98 0.71 -18.23 -10.21
C GLN A 98 -0.44 -19.24 -10.04
N ASN A 99 -1.37 -19.00 -9.11
CA ASN A 99 -2.59 -19.80 -8.96
C ASN A 99 -3.69 -18.98 -8.25
N THR A 100 -4.57 -18.39 -9.04
CA THR A 100 -5.62 -17.48 -8.55
C THR A 100 -6.77 -18.18 -7.83
N SER A 101 -6.86 -19.52 -7.93
CA SER A 101 -7.86 -20.34 -7.22
C SER A 101 -7.37 -20.83 -5.85
N ASP A 102 -6.12 -20.54 -5.48
CA ASP A 102 -5.56 -20.90 -4.18
C ASP A 102 -5.94 -19.86 -3.11
N GLY A 103 -6.80 -20.26 -2.18
CA GLY A 103 -7.28 -19.39 -1.11
C GLY A 103 -6.17 -18.88 -0.18
N ALA A 104 -5.09 -19.63 0.02
CA ALA A 104 -3.97 -19.18 0.86
C ALA A 104 -3.15 -18.08 0.17
N ARG A 105 -3.05 -18.13 -1.17
CA ARG A 105 -2.41 -17.07 -1.97
C ARG A 105 -3.27 -15.81 -2.02
N ALA A 106 -4.59 -15.97 -2.19
CA ALA A 106 -5.54 -14.87 -2.15
C ALA A 106 -5.53 -14.15 -0.79
N LYS A 107 -5.54 -14.92 0.31
CA LYS A 107 -5.41 -14.36 1.67
C LYS A 107 -4.11 -13.58 1.84
N PHE A 108 -2.97 -14.14 1.41
CA PHE A 108 -1.68 -13.47 1.51
C PHE A 108 -1.64 -12.13 0.75
N LEU A 109 -2.20 -12.08 -0.47
CA LEU A 109 -2.35 -10.84 -1.22
C LEU A 109 -3.22 -9.83 -0.48
N GLY A 110 -4.36 -10.27 0.07
CA GLY A 110 -5.25 -9.41 0.85
C GLY A 110 -4.58 -8.81 2.08
N ASP A 111 -3.91 -9.65 2.88
CA ASP A 111 -3.21 -9.22 4.10
C ASP A 111 -2.11 -8.18 3.79
N LEU A 112 -1.32 -8.41 2.74
CA LEU A 112 -0.26 -7.48 2.36
C LEU A 112 -0.83 -6.19 1.76
N SER A 113 -1.89 -6.29 0.94
CA SER A 113 -2.56 -5.11 0.37
C SER A 113 -3.16 -4.22 1.45
N GLN A 114 -3.77 -4.82 2.49
CA GLN A 114 -4.25 -4.07 3.66
C GLN A 114 -3.10 -3.37 4.37
N ALA A 115 -2.00 -4.08 4.64
CA ALA A 115 -0.83 -3.50 5.28
C ALA A 115 -0.22 -2.31 4.50
N LEU A 116 -0.14 -2.43 3.18
CA LEU A 116 0.34 -1.37 2.29
C LEU A 116 -0.63 -0.19 2.22
N THR A 117 -1.94 -0.45 2.30
CA THR A 117 -2.96 0.61 2.37
C THR A 117 -2.85 1.38 3.68
N ASP A 118 -2.74 0.68 4.81
CA ASP A 118 -2.62 1.29 6.14
C ASP A 118 -1.41 2.23 6.23
N LEU A 119 -0.24 1.80 5.73
CA LEU A 119 0.98 2.64 5.75
C LEU A 119 0.85 3.84 4.80
N SER A 120 0.20 3.67 3.64
CA SER A 120 0.08 4.75 2.64
C SER A 120 -0.73 5.93 3.15
N THR A 121 -1.67 5.68 4.06
CA THR A 121 -2.48 6.72 4.72
C THR A 121 -1.61 7.77 5.42
N GLY A 122 -0.54 7.32 6.09
CA GLY A 122 0.42 8.21 6.77
C GLY A 122 1.29 9.03 5.83
N LEU A 123 1.28 8.76 4.53
CA LEU A 123 2.09 9.46 3.52
C LEU A 123 1.29 10.49 2.71
N ILE A 124 -0.05 10.51 2.83
CA ILE A 124 -0.94 11.40 2.05
C ILE A 124 -0.53 12.88 2.20
N PHE A 125 -0.12 13.29 3.41
CA PHE A 125 0.28 14.68 3.67
C PHE A 125 1.42 15.14 2.77
N PHE A 126 2.30 14.22 2.33
CA PHE A 126 3.55 14.57 1.68
C PHE A 126 3.31 15.29 0.37
N GLU A 127 2.51 14.69 -0.52
CA GLU A 127 2.16 15.30 -1.81
C GLU A 127 1.34 16.59 -1.64
N LEU A 128 0.46 16.66 -0.63
CA LEU A 128 -0.33 17.85 -0.33
C LEU A 128 0.56 19.02 0.12
N GLU A 129 1.46 18.78 1.07
CA GLU A 129 2.39 19.79 1.57
C GLU A 129 3.39 20.23 0.50
N LEU A 130 3.90 19.31 -0.33
CA LEU A 130 4.76 19.66 -1.45
C LEU A 130 4.08 20.60 -2.45
N ASN A 131 2.77 20.41 -2.68
CA ASN A 131 1.99 21.27 -3.55
C ASN A 131 1.77 22.68 -2.99
N ARG A 132 1.90 22.86 -1.67
CA ARG A 132 1.75 24.16 -1.00
C ARG A 132 3.02 24.97 -0.90
N ILE A 133 4.19 24.35 -1.06
CA ILE A 133 5.47 25.06 -1.05
C ILE A 133 5.38 26.21 -2.06
N ASP A 134 5.84 27.40 -1.66
CA ASP A 134 5.88 28.55 -2.55
C ASP A 134 6.74 28.26 -3.80
N ASP A 135 6.31 28.76 -4.95
CA ASP A 135 6.97 28.44 -6.22
C ASP A 135 8.40 29.04 -6.25
N ASP A 136 8.60 30.26 -5.74
CA ASP A 136 9.93 30.88 -5.69
C ASP A 136 10.86 30.14 -4.72
N ALA A 137 10.34 29.69 -3.57
CA ALA A 137 11.09 28.87 -2.63
C ALA A 137 11.56 27.54 -3.25
N LEU A 138 10.68 26.89 -4.01
CA LEU A 138 11.01 25.62 -4.68
C LEU A 138 12.01 25.83 -5.83
N GLU A 139 11.85 26.88 -6.63
CA GLU A 139 12.79 27.23 -7.69
C GLU A 139 14.19 27.54 -7.14
N ALA A 140 14.26 28.28 -6.03
CA ALA A 140 15.50 28.55 -5.32
C ALA A 140 16.15 27.25 -4.80
N ALA A 141 15.36 26.32 -4.25
CA ALA A 141 15.84 25.03 -3.78
C ALA A 141 16.41 24.18 -4.94
N PHE A 142 15.74 24.16 -6.10
CA PHE A 142 16.26 23.49 -7.30
C PHE A 142 17.57 24.11 -7.80
N ALA A 143 17.71 25.44 -7.73
CA ALA A 143 18.95 26.11 -8.13
C ALA A 143 20.11 25.81 -7.17
N ALA A 144 19.81 25.60 -5.88
CA ALA A 144 20.80 25.37 -4.83
C ALA A 144 21.29 23.91 -4.76
N ASP A 145 20.47 22.92 -5.13
CA ASP A 145 20.81 21.49 -5.06
C ASP A 145 20.51 20.75 -6.38
N GLN A 146 21.58 20.31 -7.05
CA GLN A 146 21.48 19.55 -8.30
C GLN A 146 20.82 18.16 -8.11
N ALA A 147 20.97 17.54 -6.94
CA ALA A 147 20.31 16.27 -6.65
C ALA A 147 18.80 16.46 -6.53
N LEU A 148 18.34 17.54 -5.90
CA LEU A 148 16.93 17.93 -5.87
C LEU A 148 16.41 18.33 -7.25
N ALA A 149 17.20 19.07 -8.03
CA ALA A 149 16.84 19.51 -9.38
C ALA A 149 16.50 18.35 -10.33
N ARG A 150 17.11 17.17 -10.12
CA ARG A 150 16.79 15.95 -10.89
C ARG A 150 15.31 15.56 -10.79
N TYR A 151 14.65 15.89 -9.68
CA TYR A 151 13.24 15.60 -9.43
C TYR A 151 12.29 16.67 -9.97
N ARG A 152 12.79 17.76 -10.59
CA ARG A 152 11.95 18.82 -11.14
C ARG A 152 10.82 18.31 -12.05
N PRO A 153 11.03 17.34 -12.97
CA PRO A 153 9.93 16.82 -13.81
C PRO A 153 8.80 16.18 -12.99
N TRP A 154 9.14 15.50 -11.89
CA TRP A 154 8.14 14.93 -10.98
C TRP A 154 7.36 16.02 -10.25
N PHE A 155 8.03 17.09 -9.78
CA PHE A 155 7.35 18.25 -9.21
C PHE A 155 6.42 18.94 -10.21
N VAL A 156 6.81 19.06 -11.48
CA VAL A 156 5.93 19.63 -12.52
C VAL A 156 4.65 18.82 -12.66
N GLU A 157 4.73 17.49 -12.62
CA GLU A 157 3.55 16.63 -12.65
C GLU A 157 2.69 16.79 -11.39
N LEU A 158 3.33 16.72 -10.21
CA LEU A 158 2.68 16.87 -8.91
C LEU A 158 1.88 18.18 -8.83
N ARG A 159 2.48 19.28 -9.28
CA ARG A 159 1.93 20.65 -9.24
C ARG A 159 0.76 20.88 -10.19
N LYS A 160 0.47 19.99 -11.15
CA LYS A 160 -0.76 20.07 -11.95
C LYS A 160 -2.02 19.91 -11.09
N SER A 161 -1.91 19.28 -9.93
CA SER A 161 -3.02 19.09 -8.99
C SER A 161 -3.28 20.32 -8.10
N LYS A 162 -2.29 21.22 -7.94
CA LYS A 162 -2.34 22.41 -7.07
C LYS A 162 -3.61 23.28 -7.27
N PRO A 163 -4.09 23.58 -8.50
CA PRO A 163 -5.28 24.40 -8.70
C PRO A 163 -6.59 23.76 -8.19
N TYR A 164 -6.58 22.47 -7.91
CA TYR A 164 -7.73 21.70 -7.43
C TYR A 164 -7.65 21.40 -5.93
N GLN A 165 -6.60 21.85 -5.24
CA GLN A 165 -6.45 21.69 -3.80
C GLN A 165 -7.16 22.82 -3.06
N LEU A 166 -7.84 22.48 -1.97
CA LEU A 166 -8.60 23.43 -1.15
C LEU A 166 -7.65 24.36 -0.37
N GLU A 167 -8.03 25.63 -0.24
CA GLU A 167 -7.28 26.64 0.53
C GLU A 167 -7.21 26.31 2.03
N ASP A 168 -6.15 26.76 2.71
CA ASP A 168 -5.78 26.41 4.10
C ASP A 168 -6.92 26.50 5.12
N ARG A 169 -7.81 27.50 4.99
CA ARG A 169 -8.93 27.71 5.92
C ARG A 169 -10.03 26.65 5.79
N VAL A 170 -10.14 26.04 4.63
CA VAL A 170 -11.09 24.95 4.37
C VAL A 170 -10.54 23.63 4.91
N GLU A 171 -9.23 23.45 4.92
CA GLU A 171 -8.61 22.23 5.42
C GLU A 171 -8.56 22.15 6.94
N GLU A 172 -8.30 23.26 7.64
CA GLU A 172 -8.41 23.31 9.12
C GLU A 172 -9.84 22.93 9.56
N LEU A 173 -10.85 23.44 8.84
CA LEU A 173 -12.26 23.08 9.02
C LEU A 173 -12.57 21.61 8.66
N PHE A 174 -11.96 21.06 7.60
CA PHE A 174 -12.13 19.65 7.22
C PHE A 174 -11.42 18.70 8.17
N HIS A 175 -10.28 19.07 8.75
CA HIS A 175 -9.56 18.27 9.73
C HIS A 175 -10.32 18.20 11.07
N GLU A 176 -10.86 19.32 11.54
CA GLU A 176 -11.77 19.33 12.70
C GLU A 176 -13.05 18.51 12.42
N LYS A 177 -13.59 18.63 11.20
CA LYS A 177 -14.79 17.90 10.78
C LYS A 177 -14.53 16.44 10.42
N SER A 178 -13.32 16.00 10.08
CA SER A 178 -13.06 14.62 9.67
C SER A 178 -13.17 13.65 10.84
N VAL A 179 -12.78 14.09 12.05
CA VAL A 179 -12.86 13.30 13.28
C VAL A 179 -14.31 13.05 13.72
N THR A 180 -15.22 14.00 13.44
CA THR A 180 -16.65 13.94 13.83
C THR A 180 -17.61 13.72 12.64
N GLY A 181 -17.09 13.70 11.42
CA GLY A 181 -17.84 13.63 10.17
C GLY A 181 -17.62 12.30 9.46
N ALA A 182 -17.02 12.33 8.27
CA ALA A 182 -16.93 11.16 7.40
C ALA A 182 -16.27 9.93 8.05
N GLN A 183 -15.23 10.09 8.87
CA GLN A 183 -14.62 8.94 9.56
C GLN A 183 -15.49 8.39 10.69
N ALA A 184 -16.20 9.26 11.42
CA ALA A 184 -17.16 8.81 12.43
C ALA A 184 -18.35 8.10 11.78
N TRP A 185 -18.81 8.57 10.62
CA TRP A 185 -19.86 7.92 9.83
C TRP A 185 -19.41 6.60 9.23
N ASN A 186 -18.20 6.53 8.66
CA ASN A 186 -17.65 5.26 8.17
C ASN A 186 -17.50 4.25 9.32
N ARG A 187 -16.98 4.67 10.48
CA ARG A 187 -16.90 3.80 11.65
C ARG A 187 -18.28 3.34 12.13
N LEU A 188 -19.26 4.24 12.20
CA LEU A 188 -20.64 3.90 12.55
C LEU A 188 -21.27 2.93 11.54
N PHE A 189 -21.05 3.16 10.25
CA PHE A 189 -21.51 2.27 9.19
C PHE A 189 -20.87 0.89 9.31
N ASP A 190 -19.55 0.83 9.49
CA ASP A 190 -18.80 -0.42 9.65
C ASP A 190 -19.26 -1.19 10.90
N GLU A 191 -19.42 -0.51 12.04
CA GLU A 191 -19.95 -1.08 13.28
C GLU A 191 -21.39 -1.59 13.09
N THR A 192 -22.23 -0.83 12.38
CA THR A 192 -23.61 -1.22 12.10
C THR A 192 -23.64 -2.45 11.20
N MET A 193 -22.90 -2.44 10.09
CA MET A 193 -22.85 -3.54 9.13
C MET A 193 -22.25 -4.82 9.73
N ALA A 194 -21.26 -4.70 10.62
CA ALA A 194 -20.70 -5.81 11.37
C ALA A 194 -21.64 -6.32 12.49
N GLY A 195 -22.48 -5.44 13.04
CA GLY A 195 -23.46 -5.74 14.07
C GLY A 195 -24.74 -6.41 13.55
N LEU A 196 -25.04 -6.32 12.26
CA LEU A 196 -26.22 -6.94 11.66
C LEU A 196 -26.23 -8.46 11.91
N ARG A 197 -27.37 -8.96 12.37
CA ARG A 197 -27.66 -10.38 12.54
C ARG A 197 -28.95 -10.72 11.79
N PHE A 198 -28.92 -11.86 11.12
CA PHE A 198 -30.00 -12.31 10.25
C PHE A 198 -30.47 -13.69 10.71
N PRO A 199 -31.77 -13.85 11.04
CA PRO A 199 -32.31 -15.15 11.39
C PRO A 199 -32.42 -16.03 10.14
N TYR A 200 -31.77 -17.18 10.17
CA TYR A 200 -31.85 -18.20 9.12
C TYR A 200 -31.78 -19.60 9.76
N GLU A 201 -32.77 -20.44 9.47
CA GLU A 201 -32.90 -21.81 10.01
C GLU A 201 -32.71 -21.95 11.54
N GLY A 202 -33.23 -21.00 12.31
CA GLY A 202 -33.14 -21.02 13.78
C GLY A 202 -31.78 -20.58 14.34
N ARG A 203 -30.88 -20.06 13.49
CA ARG A 203 -29.60 -19.45 13.88
C ARG A 203 -29.57 -17.97 13.50
N GLU A 204 -28.85 -17.18 14.28
CA GLU A 204 -28.52 -15.79 13.94
C GLU A 204 -27.17 -15.75 13.24
N LEU A 205 -27.16 -15.34 11.97
CA LEU A 205 -25.97 -15.29 11.13
C LEU A 205 -25.50 -13.84 10.91
N SER A 206 -24.21 -13.64 10.76
CA SER A 206 -23.62 -12.37 10.33
C SER A 206 -23.88 -12.12 8.83
N SER A 207 -23.69 -10.86 8.40
CA SER A 207 -23.77 -10.46 6.99
C SER A 207 -22.84 -11.28 6.09
N GLN A 208 -21.65 -11.61 6.57
CA GLN A 208 -20.66 -12.38 5.81
C GLN A 208 -21.11 -13.85 5.62
N GLU A 209 -21.64 -14.49 6.67
CA GLU A 209 -22.14 -15.86 6.62
C GLU A 209 -23.37 -16.00 5.72
N ILE A 210 -24.30 -15.04 5.76
CA ILE A 210 -25.51 -15.13 4.95
C ILE A 210 -25.28 -14.81 3.47
N PHE A 211 -24.30 -13.96 3.14
CA PHE A 211 -23.90 -13.73 1.75
C PHE A 211 -23.13 -14.89 1.14
N ASP A 212 -22.40 -15.66 1.95
CA ASP A 212 -21.78 -16.90 1.52
C ASP A 212 -22.83 -17.93 1.06
N LEU A 213 -23.98 -17.99 1.76
CA LEU A 213 -25.11 -18.84 1.37
C LEU A 213 -25.73 -18.46 0.01
N LEU A 214 -25.75 -17.16 -0.35
CA LEU A 214 -26.23 -16.72 -1.67
C LEU A 214 -25.34 -17.17 -2.82
N SER A 215 -24.10 -17.54 -2.52
CA SER A 215 -23.12 -18.05 -3.49
C SER A 215 -23.05 -19.58 -3.47
N ASN A 216 -23.83 -20.24 -2.62
CA ASN A 216 -23.89 -21.70 -2.53
C ASN A 216 -24.63 -22.27 -3.75
N HIS A 217 -24.19 -23.42 -4.24
CA HIS A 217 -24.76 -24.06 -5.42
C HIS A 217 -26.10 -24.78 -5.14
N ASP A 218 -26.39 -25.05 -3.87
CA ASP A 218 -27.68 -25.58 -3.45
C ASP A 218 -28.71 -24.45 -3.38
N ARG A 219 -29.86 -24.63 -4.04
CA ARG A 219 -30.87 -23.57 -4.28
C ARG A 219 -31.99 -23.53 -3.24
N GLU A 220 -32.02 -24.50 -2.32
CA GLU A 220 -32.92 -24.50 -1.17
C GLU A 220 -32.19 -23.94 0.06
#